data_AF-A0A969F6E8-F1
#
_entry.id   AF-A0A969F6E8-F1
#
_cell.length_a   1.000
_cell.length_b   1.000
_cell.length_c   1.000
_cell.angle_alpha   90.00
_cell.angle_beta   90.00
_cell.angle_gamma   90.00
#
_symmetry.space_group_name_H-M   'P 1'
#
loop_
_entity.id
_entity.type
_entity.pdbx_description
1 polymer ?
#
loop_
_entity_poly.entity_id
_entity_poly.type
_entity_poly.pdbx_seq_one_letter_code
_entity_poly.pdbx_strand_id
1 'polypeptide(L)'
;MGCQTEIAEQIIDQGGDYLLAVKKNQKHLYEDIKHLFKHATAENFKQAGFDEARTVDKQHGRLDIRHCQLISDPEWLAYLRANHNWRKLNCVIRIWTERWIGRKRRENLDTIL
;
A
#
# COMPACT_ATOMS: atom_id res chain seq x y z
N MET A 1 5.63 14.12 7.19
CA MET A 1 5.35 15.23 6.26
C MET A 1 5.37 14.68 4.84
N GLY A 2 4.32 14.00 4.36
CA GLY A 2 4.35 13.40 3.01
C GLY A 2 2.99 12.95 2.49
N CYS A 3 2.07 12.60 3.39
CA CYS A 3 0.70 12.23 3.04
C CYS A 3 -0.25 13.34 3.53
N GLN A 4 -0.24 14.50 2.87
CA GLN A 4 -1.10 15.64 3.25
C GLN A 4 -2.16 15.83 2.19
N THR A 5 -3.41 15.97 2.61
CA THR A 5 -4.57 16.11 1.72
C THR A 5 -4.48 17.39 0.92
N GLU A 6 -3.96 18.47 1.51
CA GLU A 6 -3.75 19.76 0.85
C GLU A 6 -2.75 19.65 -0.31
N ILE A 7 -1.71 18.82 -0.16
CA ILE A 7 -0.74 18.57 -1.23
C ILE A 7 -1.39 17.78 -2.37
N ALA A 8 -2.21 16.77 -2.04
CA ALA A 8 -2.94 15.99 -3.04
C ALA A 8 -3.90 16.89 -3.83
N GLU A 9 -4.67 17.74 -3.16
CA GLU A 9 -5.58 18.70 -3.79
C GLU A 9 -4.83 19.64 -4.74
N GLN A 10 -3.72 20.22 -4.29
CA GLN A 10 -2.91 21.11 -5.12
C GLN A 10 -2.39 20.41 -6.38
N ILE A 11 -1.94 19.15 -6.29
CA ILE A 11 -1.49 18.37 -7.45
C ILE A 11 -2.65 18.17 -8.44
N ILE A 12 -3.84 17.81 -7.95
CA ILE A 12 -5.02 17.63 -8.80
C ILE A 12 -5.43 18.95 -9.47
N ASP A 13 -5.39 20.07 -8.76
CA ASP A 13 -5.74 21.40 -9.30
C ASP A 13 -4.77 21.86 -10.39
N GLN A 14 -3.52 21.38 -10.35
CA GLN A 14 -2.52 21.59 -11.39
C GLN A 14 -2.61 20.56 -12.52
N GLY A 15 -3.58 19.64 -12.48
CA GLY A 15 -3.82 18.63 -13.51
C GLY A 15 -2.94 17.38 -13.42
N GLY A 16 -2.23 17.18 -12.31
CA GLY A 16 -1.41 15.99 -12.07
C GLY A 16 -2.14 14.88 -11.30
N ASP A 17 -1.46 13.75 -11.14
CA ASP A 17 -1.83 12.65 -10.25
C ASP A 17 -0.82 12.55 -9.10
N TYR A 18 -1.23 11.95 -7.97
CA TYR A 18 -0.38 11.82 -6.79
C TYR A 18 -0.17 10.35 -6.37
N LEU A 19 0.98 10.10 -5.74
CA LEU A 19 1.30 8.86 -5.03
C LEU A 19 2.03 9.25 -3.74
N LEU A 20 1.39 9.04 -2.58
CA LEU A 20 1.85 9.63 -1.32
C LEU A 20 2.07 8.56 -0.25
N ALA A 21 3.30 8.47 0.26
CA ALA A 21 3.61 7.49 1.30
C ALA A 21 2.96 7.81 2.64
N VAL A 22 2.08 6.91 3.09
CA VAL A 22 1.42 6.93 4.40
C VAL A 22 2.44 6.54 5.47
N LYS A 23 2.79 7.48 6.33
CA LYS A 23 3.69 7.25 7.47
C LYS A 23 2.89 6.89 8.72
N LYS A 24 3.50 6.11 9.62
CA LYS A 24 2.90 5.67 10.90
C LYS A 24 2.45 6.82 11.83
N ASN A 25 2.90 8.05 11.59
CA ASN A 25 2.45 9.21 12.37
C ASN A 25 1.01 9.63 12.05
N GLN A 26 0.40 9.08 10.98
CA GLN A 26 -1.04 9.17 10.68
C GLN A 26 -1.71 7.87 11.11
N LYS A 27 -1.83 7.69 12.43
CA LYS A 27 -2.20 6.40 13.03
C LYS A 27 -3.47 5.79 12.43
N HIS A 28 -4.54 6.57 12.28
CA HIS A 28 -5.82 6.07 11.80
C HIS A 28 -5.79 5.60 10.34
N LEU A 29 -5.24 6.41 9.42
CA LEU A 29 -5.16 6.03 8.01
C LEU A 29 -4.25 4.81 7.81
N TYR A 30 -3.10 4.79 8.48
CA TYR A 30 -2.19 3.66 8.43
C TYR A 30 -2.81 2.37 8.98
N GLU A 31 -3.56 2.45 10.08
CA GLU A 31 -4.30 1.32 10.64
C GLU A 31 -5.39 0.85 9.68
N ASP A 32 -6.20 1.75 9.13
CA ASP A 32 -7.28 1.43 8.20
C ASP A 32 -6.76 0.67 6.99
N ILE A 33 -5.69 1.16 6.35
CA ILE A 33 -5.11 0.50 5.19
C ILE A 33 -4.54 -0.87 5.58
N LYS A 34 -3.88 -0.98 6.74
CA LYS A 34 -3.40 -2.29 7.23
C LYS A 34 -4.54 -3.28 7.46
N HIS A 35 -5.65 -2.82 8.02
CA HIS A 35 -6.85 -3.64 8.20
C HIS A 35 -7.45 -4.05 6.85
N LEU A 36 -7.55 -3.11 5.91
CA LEU A 36 -8.06 -3.37 4.56
C LEU A 36 -7.31 -4.50 3.87
N PHE A 37 -5.96 -4.43 3.84
CA PHE A 37 -5.14 -5.50 3.26
C PHE A 37 -5.24 -6.82 4.02
N LYS A 38 -5.41 -6.79 5.35
CA LYS A 38 -5.61 -8.00 6.14
C LYS A 38 -6.94 -8.69 5.77
N HIS A 39 -8.01 -7.93 5.61
CA HIS A 39 -9.30 -8.44 5.18
C HIS A 39 -9.25 -8.96 3.74
N ALA A 40 -8.65 -8.21 2.82
CA ALA A 40 -8.48 -8.62 1.42
C ALA A 40 -7.71 -9.95 1.28
N THR A 41 -6.68 -10.13 2.12
CA THR A 41 -5.91 -11.38 2.16
C THR A 41 -6.75 -12.55 2.66
N ALA A 42 -7.61 -12.35 3.66
CA ALA A 42 -8.51 -13.39 4.14
C ALA A 42 -9.53 -13.85 3.07
N GLU A 43 -9.96 -12.92 2.21
CA GLU A 43 -10.85 -13.18 1.07
C GLU A 43 -10.11 -13.68 -0.20
N ASN A 44 -8.81 -14.01 -0.08
CA ASN A 44 -7.95 -14.53 -1.16
C ASN A 44 -7.81 -13.61 -2.39
N PHE A 45 -8.07 -12.31 -2.30
CA PHE A 45 -7.90 -11.37 -3.43
C PHE A 45 -8.60 -11.81 -4.74
N LYS A 46 -9.69 -12.59 -4.68
CA LYS A 46 -10.32 -13.21 -5.87
C LYS A 46 -11.30 -12.29 -6.61
N GLN A 47 -11.50 -11.07 -6.12
CA GLN A 47 -12.45 -10.11 -6.68
C GLN A 47 -11.75 -9.14 -7.63
N ALA A 48 -12.51 -8.43 -8.46
CA ALA A 48 -11.97 -7.35 -9.26
C ALA A 48 -11.42 -6.21 -8.37
N GLY A 49 -10.47 -5.43 -8.87
CA GLY A 49 -9.89 -4.31 -8.12
C GLY A 49 -8.80 -4.71 -7.11
N PHE A 50 -8.24 -5.92 -7.27
CA PHE A 50 -7.07 -6.40 -6.54
C PHE A 50 -5.97 -6.78 -7.51
N ASP A 51 -4.77 -6.26 -7.30
CA ASP A 51 -3.58 -6.62 -8.08
C ASP A 51 -2.42 -6.96 -7.16
N GLU A 52 -1.57 -7.88 -7.61
CA GLU A 52 -0.31 -8.20 -6.94
C GLU A 52 0.86 -8.32 -7.92
N ALA A 53 2.03 -7.89 -7.47
CA ALA A 53 3.29 -8.07 -8.16
C ALA A 53 4.37 -8.48 -7.16
N ARG A 54 5.29 -9.33 -7.60
CA ARG A 54 6.47 -9.71 -6.81
C ARG A 54 7.72 -9.68 -7.66
N THR A 55 8.80 -9.20 -7.07
CA THR A 55 10.15 -9.25 -7.66
C THR A 55 11.05 -10.05 -6.74
N VAL A 56 11.89 -10.92 -7.32
CA VAL A 56 12.82 -11.78 -6.59
C VAL A 56 14.24 -11.44 -7.03
N ASP A 57 15.09 -11.06 -6.08
CA ASP A 57 16.50 -10.77 -6.31
C ASP A 57 17.36 -11.72 -5.46
N LYS A 58 18.29 -12.43 -6.10
CA LYS A 58 19.17 -13.41 -5.46
C LYS A 58 20.62 -13.01 -5.65
N GLN A 59 21.30 -12.62 -4.57
CA GLN A 59 22.68 -12.16 -4.59
C GLN A 59 23.47 -12.70 -3.40
N HIS A 60 24.67 -13.23 -3.64
CA HIS A 60 25.65 -13.62 -2.61
C HIS A 60 25.06 -14.42 -1.42
N GLY A 61 24.17 -15.39 -1.69
CA GLY A 61 23.53 -16.22 -0.66
C GLY A 61 22.36 -15.56 0.08
N ARG A 62 21.98 -14.34 -0.32
CA ARG A 62 20.77 -13.63 0.10
C ARG A 62 19.69 -13.76 -0.99
N LEU A 63 18.44 -13.87 -0.57
CA LEU A 63 17.26 -13.78 -1.41
C LEU A 63 16.36 -12.67 -0.87
N ASP A 64 16.17 -11.60 -1.64
CA ASP A 64 15.24 -10.52 -1.35
C ASP A 64 14.01 -10.66 -2.24
N ILE A 65 12.83 -10.72 -1.65
CA ILE A 65 11.54 -10.77 -2.34
C ILE A 65 10.79 -9.50 -2.00
N ARG A 66 10.53 -8.64 -2.99
CA ARG A 66 9.69 -7.46 -2.82
C ARG A 66 8.29 -7.75 -3.33
N HIS A 67 7.31 -7.56 -2.46
CA HIS A 67 5.89 -7.70 -2.77
C HIS A 67 5.25 -6.32 -2.91
N CYS A 68 4.34 -6.21 -3.85
CA CYS A 68 3.47 -5.07 -4.06
C CYS A 68 2.03 -5.60 -4.18
N GLN A 69 1.12 -5.09 -3.36
CA GLN A 69 -0.31 -5.38 -3.47
C GLN A 69 -1.07 -4.07 -3.60
N LEU A 70 -2.11 -4.07 -4.41
CA LEU A 70 -2.96 -2.93 -4.70
C LEU A 70 -4.43 -3.29 -4.48
N ILE A 71 -5.17 -2.33 -3.93
CA ILE A 71 -6.64 -2.37 -3.83
C ILE A 71 -7.16 -1.09 -4.48
N SER A 72 -7.95 -1.23 -5.54
CA SER A 72 -8.59 -0.14 -6.27
C SER A 72 -10.11 -0.26 -6.36
N ASP A 73 -10.70 -1.30 -5.76
CA ASP A 73 -12.16 -1.44 -5.72
C ASP A 73 -12.77 -0.32 -4.85
N PRO A 74 -13.68 0.53 -5.39
CA PRO A 74 -14.33 1.58 -4.64
C PRO A 74 -15.09 1.10 -3.40
N GLU A 75 -15.68 -0.10 -3.41
CA GLU A 75 -16.37 -0.66 -2.24
C GLU A 75 -15.39 -0.93 -1.10
N TRP A 76 -14.19 -1.38 -1.44
CA TRP A 76 -13.12 -1.58 -0.47
C TRP A 76 -12.54 -0.25 0.02
N LEU A 77 -12.32 0.72 -0.88
CA LEU A 77 -11.82 2.05 -0.50
C LEU A 77 -12.80 2.81 0.40
N ALA A 78 -14.10 2.55 0.30
CA ALA A 78 -15.13 3.14 1.16
C ALA A 78 -14.97 2.79 2.65
N TYR A 79 -14.25 1.71 3.00
CA TYR A 79 -13.93 1.38 4.40
C TYR A 79 -12.88 2.31 5.04
N LEU A 80 -12.15 3.09 4.24
CA LEU A 80 -11.21 4.07 4.77
C LEU A 80 -11.98 5.24 5.38
N ARG A 81 -11.83 5.48 6.68
CA ARG A 81 -12.57 6.54 7.40
C ARG A 81 -12.41 7.92 6.78
N ALA A 82 -11.25 8.16 6.17
CA ALA A 82 -10.88 9.43 5.55
C ALA A 82 -10.96 9.41 4.01
N ASN A 83 -11.63 8.44 3.38
CA ASN A 83 -11.68 8.32 1.92
C ASN A 83 -12.09 9.65 1.23
N HIS A 84 -13.11 10.32 1.78
CA HIS A 84 -13.63 11.59 1.25
C HIS A 84 -12.64 12.76 1.32
N ASN A 85 -11.61 12.68 2.17
CA ASN A 85 -10.57 13.71 2.26
C ASN A 85 -9.52 13.58 1.16
N TRP A 86 -9.51 12.46 0.42
CA TRP A 86 -8.56 12.19 -0.65
C TRP A 86 -9.23 12.34 -2.00
N ARG A 87 -9.23 13.56 -2.53
CA ARG A 87 -9.78 13.84 -3.86
C ARG A 87 -9.12 12.93 -4.90
N LYS A 88 -9.93 12.30 -5.76
CA LYS A 88 -9.49 11.31 -6.76
C LYS A 88 -8.65 10.15 -6.19
N LEU A 89 -8.95 9.66 -4.98
CA LEU A 89 -8.34 8.42 -4.48
C LEU A 89 -8.73 7.24 -5.36
N ASN A 90 -7.76 6.67 -6.08
CA ASN A 90 -8.00 5.56 -7.00
C ASN A 90 -7.59 4.21 -6.43
N CYS A 91 -6.61 4.17 -5.53
CA CYS A 91 -6.14 2.92 -4.93
C CYS A 91 -5.35 3.16 -3.65
N VAL A 92 -5.12 2.09 -2.90
CA VAL A 92 -4.11 2.01 -1.85
C VAL A 92 -3.15 0.87 -2.16
N ILE A 93 -1.87 1.04 -1.80
CA ILE A 93 -0.81 0.10 -2.13
C ILE A 93 -0.05 -0.30 -0.87
N ARG A 94 0.26 -1.59 -0.76
CA ARG A 94 1.13 -2.12 0.29
C ARG A 94 2.39 -2.70 -0.34
N ILE A 95 3.54 -2.25 0.14
CA ILE A 95 4.85 -2.76 -0.27
C ILE A 95 5.59 -3.32 0.95
N TRP A 96 6.07 -4.55 0.83
CA TRP A 96 6.92 -5.17 1.85
C TRP A 96 8.01 -6.04 1.22
N THR A 97 9.11 -6.20 1.95
CA THR A 97 10.24 -7.03 1.53
C THR A 97 10.44 -8.19 2.49
N GLU A 98 10.53 -9.40 1.95
CA GLU A 98 11.03 -10.58 2.64
C GLU A 98 12.50 -10.79 2.28
N ARG A 99 13.36 -10.90 3.30
CA ARG A 99 14.78 -11.18 3.14
C ARG A 99 15.13 -12.52 3.75
N TRP A 100 15.78 -13.36 2.98
CA TRP A 100 16.29 -14.66 3.40
C TRP A 100 17.81 -14.68 3.35
N ILE A 101 18.43 -15.17 4.43
CA ILE A 101 19.86 -15.48 4.49
C ILE A 101 19.98 -16.90 5.03
N GLY A 102 20.33 -17.85 4.16
CA GLY A 102 20.19 -19.28 4.46
C GLY A 102 18.74 -19.64 4.79
N ARG A 103 18.50 -20.19 6.00
CA ARG A 103 17.15 -20.53 6.49
C ARG A 103 16.47 -19.42 7.31
N LYS A 104 17.16 -18.30 7.57
CA LYS A 104 16.62 -17.19 8.37
C LYS A 104 15.82 -16.25 7.47
N ARG A 105 14.53 -16.09 7.76
CA ARG A 105 13.63 -15.11 7.14
C ARG A 105 13.52 -13.85 8.01
N ARG A 106 13.54 -12.68 7.39
CA ARG A 106 13.11 -11.40 7.97
C ARG A 106 12.10 -10.75 7.05
N GLU A 107 11.04 -10.19 7.59
CA GLU A 107 10.05 -9.42 6.85
C GLU A 107 10.07 -7.98 7.33
N ASN A 108 10.07 -7.04 6.40
CA ASN A 108 9.95 -5.62 6.70
C ASN A 108 8.81 -5.05 5.86
N LEU A 109 7.83 -4.43 6.54
CA LEU A 109 6.85 -3.59 5.87
C LEU A 109 7.55 -2.29 5.48
N ASP A 110 7.75 -2.09 4.20
CA ASP A 110 8.54 -0.97 3.71
C ASP A 110 7.71 0.30 3.67
N THR A 111 6.52 0.25 3.06
CA THR A 111 5.67 1.44 2.87
C THR A 111 4.22 1.06 2.56
N ILE A 112 3.31 1.94 2.97
CA ILE A 112 1.93 2.01 2.48
C ILE A 112 1.82 3.30 1.64
N LEU A 113 1.23 3.22 0.45
CA LEU A 113 0.99 4.35 -0.45
C LEU A 113 -0.51 4.55 -0.67
#